data_AF-A0A0Q8MXG8-F1
#
_entry.id   AF-A0A0Q8MXG8-F1
#
_cell.length_a   1.000
_cell.length_b   1.000
_cell.length_c   1.000
_cell.angle_alpha   90.00
_cell.angle_beta   90.00
_cell.angle_gamma   90.00
#
_symmetry.space_group_name_H-M   'P 1'
#
loop_
_entity.id
_entity.type
_entity.pdbx_description
1 polymer ?
#
loop_
_entity_poly.entity_id
_entity_poly.type
_entity_poly.pdbx_seq_one_letter_code
_entity_poly.pdbx_strand_id
1 'polypeptide(L)'
;MENKPTLSTMEIRNQIYSIRGKQVMLDSNLASLYQVETKNLNKAVKRNIERFPESFCFQLNEEEAEILRFQIGTSGLSYGGRRYLPYVFTEQGVAMASAILRSHIAVKVSVEIMEAFVEMRRILMSNASLFHRLDKIEFKQLEANQKFEEIFKALESDKLHSEKGIFYSGQIFDAYAFVSDIIRNAKNSIILLDNYVDDTVLTLLGKRSNDVTATIYTKSISNQLRLDVQRYNSQYPRIEIEIFSDAHDRFLIIDDTELYHIGASLKDLGKKWFAFSRMDIEVGKMLQILNN
;
A
#
# COMPACT_ATOMS: atom_id res chain seq x y z
N MET A 1 -39.22 -6.87 39.02
CA MET A 1 -38.50 -8.07 38.55
C MET A 1 -37.79 -7.69 37.27
N GLU A 2 -36.47 -7.57 37.32
CA GLU A 2 -35.64 -7.08 36.21
C GLU A 2 -35.57 -8.14 35.10
N ASN A 3 -36.17 -7.83 33.95
CA ASN A 3 -35.92 -8.53 32.68
C ASN A 3 -34.52 -8.11 32.18
N LYS A 4 -33.49 -8.93 32.45
CA LYS A 4 -32.23 -8.89 31.69
C LYS A 4 -32.48 -9.42 30.27
N PRO A 5 -31.83 -8.86 29.24
CA PRO A 5 -32.18 -9.10 27.86
C PRO A 5 -31.89 -10.55 27.50
N THR A 6 -32.85 -11.22 26.88
CA THR A 6 -32.62 -12.40 26.06
C THR A 6 -31.64 -11.97 24.98
N LEU A 7 -30.37 -12.44 25.05
CA LEU A 7 -29.39 -12.18 23.99
C LEU A 7 -30.00 -12.66 22.67
N SER A 8 -29.95 -11.82 21.64
CA SER A 8 -30.48 -12.19 20.34
C SER A 8 -29.62 -13.32 19.77
N THR A 9 -30.23 -14.38 19.24
CA THR A 9 -29.52 -15.48 18.55
C THR A 9 -28.54 -14.97 17.49
N MET A 10 -28.84 -13.81 16.89
CA MET A 10 -27.99 -13.13 15.91
C MET A 10 -26.69 -12.57 16.52
N GLU A 11 -26.70 -12.12 17.77
CA GLU A 11 -25.52 -11.61 18.48
C GLU A 11 -24.55 -12.74 18.86
N ILE A 12 -25.08 -13.92 19.16
CA ILE A 12 -24.28 -15.12 19.42
C ILE A 12 -23.65 -15.64 18.13
N ARG A 13 -24.41 -15.66 17.03
CA ARG A 13 -23.94 -16.12 15.71
C ARG A 13 -22.73 -15.32 15.23
N ASN A 14 -22.73 -14.00 15.42
CA ASN A 14 -21.63 -13.11 15.03
C ASN A 14 -20.33 -13.33 15.84
N GLN A 15 -20.35 -14.20 16.84
CA GLN A 15 -19.20 -14.55 17.68
C GLN A 15 -18.66 -15.96 17.39
N ILE A 16 -19.20 -16.62 16.36
CA ILE A 16 -18.75 -17.94 15.88
C ILE A 16 -17.87 -17.72 14.64
N TYR A 17 -16.66 -18.26 14.69
CA TYR A 17 -15.63 -18.12 13.66
C TYR A 17 -15.25 -19.48 13.09
N SER A 18 -14.75 -19.49 11.85
CA SER A 18 -14.23 -20.70 11.20
C SER A 18 -12.71 -20.74 11.31
N ILE A 19 -12.15 -21.65 12.12
CA ILE A 19 -10.70 -21.82 12.32
C ILE A 19 -10.34 -23.30 12.21
N ARG A 20 -9.30 -23.64 11.43
CA ARG A 20 -8.89 -25.03 11.15
C ARG A 20 -10.06 -25.93 10.71
N GLY A 21 -10.98 -25.37 9.92
CA GLY A 21 -12.18 -26.08 9.45
C GLY A 21 -13.24 -26.36 10.53
N LYS A 22 -13.12 -25.77 11.72
CA LYS A 22 -14.06 -25.93 12.84
C LYS A 22 -14.74 -24.61 13.15
N GLN A 23 -16.03 -24.67 13.46
CA GLN A 23 -16.72 -23.53 14.08
C GLN A 23 -16.27 -23.42 15.52
N VAL A 24 -15.83 -22.23 15.93
CA VAL A 24 -15.32 -21.97 17.27
C VAL A 24 -15.69 -20.59 17.80
N MET A 25 -15.73 -20.44 19.11
CA MET A 25 -15.96 -19.18 19.83
C MET A 25 -14.73 -18.83 20.67
N LEU A 26 -14.35 -17.55 20.69
CA LEU A 26 -13.23 -17.06 21.51
C LEU A 26 -13.55 -17.13 23.00
N ASP A 27 -12.52 -17.39 23.81
CA ASP A 27 -12.59 -17.36 25.27
C ASP A 27 -13.11 -16.03 25.86
N SER A 28 -12.84 -14.88 25.22
CA SER A 28 -13.38 -13.57 25.62
C SER A 28 -14.89 -13.52 25.50
N ASN A 29 -15.38 -13.97 24.35
CA ASN A 29 -16.77 -13.95 23.96
C ASN A 29 -17.56 -14.93 24.82
N LEU A 30 -17.06 -16.16 24.96
CA LEU A 30 -17.65 -17.17 25.81
C LEU A 30 -17.70 -16.73 27.28
N ALA A 31 -16.62 -16.13 27.80
CA ALA A 31 -16.59 -15.63 29.17
C ALA A 31 -17.59 -14.48 29.39
N SER A 32 -17.69 -13.55 28.44
CA SER A 32 -18.66 -12.45 28.48
C SER A 32 -20.10 -12.97 28.51
N LEU A 33 -20.43 -13.92 27.63
CA LEU A 33 -21.75 -14.57 27.57
C LEU A 33 -22.09 -15.31 28.87
N TYR A 34 -21.11 -15.96 29.49
CA TYR A 34 -21.25 -16.61 30.79
C TYR A 34 -21.17 -15.67 31.99
N GLN A 35 -20.94 -14.36 31.75
CA GLN A 35 -20.77 -13.34 32.78
C GLN A 35 -19.64 -13.67 33.77
N VAL A 36 -18.53 -14.18 33.26
CA VAL A 36 -17.30 -14.47 34.00
C VAL A 36 -16.10 -13.78 33.37
N GLU A 37 -15.03 -13.56 34.14
CA GLU A 37 -13.77 -13.08 33.55
C GLU A 37 -13.13 -14.17 32.68
N THR A 38 -12.57 -13.80 31.53
CA THR A 38 -11.85 -14.73 30.64
C THR A 38 -10.74 -15.48 31.37
N LYS A 39 -10.03 -14.80 32.27
CA LYS A 39 -8.99 -15.42 33.10
C LYS A 39 -9.54 -16.55 33.97
N ASN A 40 -10.73 -16.37 34.54
CA ASN A 40 -11.37 -17.36 35.40
C ASN A 40 -11.90 -18.55 34.59
N LEU A 41 -12.47 -18.30 33.41
CA LEU A 41 -12.85 -19.35 32.46
C LEU A 41 -11.63 -20.20 32.07
N ASN A 42 -10.57 -19.56 31.59
CA ASN A 42 -9.35 -20.27 31.17
C ASN A 42 -8.69 -21.03 32.33
N LYS A 43 -8.74 -20.48 33.55
CA LYS A 43 -8.25 -21.18 34.75
C LYS A 43 -9.09 -22.41 35.09
N ALA A 44 -10.42 -22.32 34.94
CA ALA A 44 -11.32 -23.45 35.18
C ALA A 44 -11.08 -24.58 34.15
N VAL A 45 -10.87 -24.22 32.88
CA VAL A 45 -10.53 -25.16 31.81
C VAL A 45 -9.20 -25.85 32.08
N LYS A 46 -8.16 -25.09 32.42
CA LYS A 46 -6.82 -25.65 32.75
C LYS A 46 -6.86 -26.62 33.93
N ARG A 47 -7.70 -26.36 34.93
CA ARG A 47 -7.90 -27.28 36.08
C ARG A 47 -8.62 -28.58 35.73
N ASN A 48 -9.33 -28.61 34.60
CA ASN A 48 -10.13 -29.73 34.15
C ASN A 48 -9.69 -30.18 32.75
N ILE A 49 -8.40 -30.09 32.42
CA ILE A 49 -7.92 -30.23 31.03
C ILE A 49 -8.25 -31.58 30.39
N GLU A 50 -8.38 -32.65 31.18
CA GLU A 50 -8.83 -33.98 30.72
C GLU A 50 -10.21 -33.96 30.06
N ARG A 51 -11.05 -32.97 30.40
CA ARG A 51 -12.38 -32.75 29.82
C ARG A 51 -12.35 -31.94 28.52
N PHE A 52 -11.19 -31.40 28.14
CA PHE A 52 -11.00 -30.52 27.00
C PHE A 52 -9.91 -31.09 26.09
N PRO A 53 -10.22 -32.17 25.34
CA PRO A 53 -9.34 -32.59 24.25
C PRO A 53 -9.17 -31.45 23.25
N GLU A 54 -8.11 -31.49 22.43
CA GLU A 54 -7.82 -30.46 21.42
C GLU A 54 -8.98 -30.28 20.42
N SER A 55 -9.80 -31.31 20.23
CA SER A 55 -11.00 -31.23 19.41
C SER A 55 -12.07 -30.30 19.99
N PHE A 56 -12.05 -30.00 21.28
CA PHE A 56 -13.05 -29.20 22.00
C PHE A 56 -12.54 -27.80 22.35
N CYS A 57 -11.27 -27.69 22.71
CA CYS A 57 -10.62 -26.43 23.05
C CYS A 57 -9.15 -26.48 22.66
N PHE A 58 -8.69 -25.42 22.00
CA PHE A 58 -7.28 -25.26 21.64
C PHE A 58 -6.89 -23.79 21.66
N GLN A 59 -5.59 -23.53 21.71
CA GLN A 59 -5.05 -22.18 21.66
C GLN A 59 -4.71 -21.82 20.21
N LEU A 60 -5.03 -20.60 19.78
CA LEU A 60 -4.62 -20.12 18.47
C LEU A 60 -3.10 -19.93 18.40
N ASN A 61 -2.52 -20.11 17.22
CA ASN A 61 -1.15 -19.68 16.95
C ASN A 61 -1.10 -18.17 16.64
N GLU A 62 0.10 -17.61 16.45
CA GLU A 62 0.28 -16.17 16.22
C GLU A 62 -0.40 -15.70 14.93
N GLU A 63 -0.25 -16.46 13.84
CA GLU A 63 -0.82 -16.16 12.52
C GLU A 63 -2.37 -16.18 12.55
N GLU A 64 -2.96 -17.24 13.12
CA GLU A 64 -4.40 -17.40 13.29
C GLU A 64 -4.99 -16.27 14.13
N ALA A 65 -4.27 -15.87 15.17
CA ALA A 65 -4.69 -14.78 16.01
C ALA A 65 -4.59 -13.42 15.29
N GLU A 66 -3.57 -13.19 14.45
CA GLU A 66 -3.46 -11.97 13.61
C GLU A 66 -4.59 -11.92 12.57
N ILE A 67 -4.88 -13.03 11.89
CA ILE A 67 -5.95 -13.12 10.89
C ILE A 67 -7.30 -12.78 11.54
N LEU A 68 -7.59 -13.35 12.72
CA LEU A 68 -8.82 -13.01 13.44
C LEU A 68 -8.87 -11.56 13.88
N ARG A 69 -7.75 -10.98 14.31
CA ARG A 69 -7.66 -9.56 14.67
C ARG A 69 -8.02 -8.65 13.51
N PHE A 70 -7.48 -8.95 12.33
CA PHE A 70 -7.77 -8.20 11.11
C PHE A 70 -9.26 -8.25 10.76
N GLN A 71 -9.91 -9.41 10.94
CA GLN A 71 -11.34 -9.58 10.69
C GLN A 71 -12.24 -8.82 11.68
N ILE A 72 -11.83 -8.65 12.94
CA ILE A 72 -12.63 -8.00 13.99
C ILE A 72 -12.28 -6.52 14.23
N GLY A 73 -11.26 -5.98 13.55
CA GLY A 73 -10.92 -4.55 13.59
C GLY A 73 -10.38 -4.01 14.91
N THR A 74 -9.76 -4.86 15.75
CA THR A 74 -9.19 -4.43 17.05
C THR A 74 -7.72 -3.98 16.96
N SER A 75 -7.35 -2.95 17.72
CA SER A 75 -6.01 -2.34 17.78
C SER A 75 -4.89 -3.32 18.17
N GLY A 76 -3.70 -3.12 17.61
CA GLY A 76 -2.56 -4.05 17.69
C GLY A 76 -2.00 -4.33 19.09
N LEU A 77 -1.24 -5.43 19.19
CA LEU A 77 -0.60 -5.94 20.41
C LEU A 77 0.47 -5.01 21.02
N SER A 78 0.97 -4.03 20.26
CA SER A 78 2.16 -3.23 20.60
C SER A 78 1.96 -2.25 21.77
N TYR A 79 0.73 -1.85 22.10
CA TYR A 79 0.45 -0.92 23.21
C TYR A 79 -0.79 -1.37 23.99
N GLY A 80 -0.62 -2.38 24.86
CA GLY A 80 -1.66 -2.81 25.82
C GLY A 80 -2.52 -4.02 25.40
N GLY A 81 -2.10 -4.79 24.40
CA GLY A 81 -2.81 -5.99 23.95
C GLY A 81 -2.75 -7.20 24.90
N ARG A 82 -3.55 -8.23 24.60
CA ARG A 82 -3.58 -9.50 25.35
C ARG A 82 -2.17 -10.11 25.49
N ARG A 83 -1.75 -10.37 26.73
CA ARG A 83 -0.43 -10.99 27.04
C ARG A 83 -0.29 -12.45 26.59
N TYR A 84 -1.40 -13.12 26.27
CA TYR A 84 -1.44 -14.54 25.90
C TYR A 84 -2.38 -14.76 24.72
N LEU A 85 -2.02 -15.69 23.84
CA LEU A 85 -2.85 -16.11 22.70
C LEU A 85 -4.20 -16.64 23.18
N PRO A 86 -5.31 -16.32 22.47
CA PRO A 86 -6.66 -16.71 22.86
C PRO A 86 -6.84 -18.23 22.82
N TYR A 87 -7.65 -18.75 23.76
CA TYR A 87 -8.28 -20.04 23.59
C TYR A 87 -9.55 -19.91 22.76
N VAL A 88 -9.86 -20.95 22.01
CA VAL A 88 -11.09 -21.08 21.25
C VAL A 88 -11.81 -22.38 21.61
N PHE A 89 -13.14 -22.33 21.61
CA PHE A 89 -14.01 -23.41 22.04
C PHE A 89 -14.95 -23.81 20.90
N THR A 90 -15.01 -25.09 20.59
CA THR A 90 -16.08 -25.63 19.73
C THR A 90 -17.40 -25.70 20.51
N GLU A 91 -18.48 -26.06 19.82
CA GLU A 91 -19.78 -26.41 20.42
C GLU A 91 -19.64 -27.34 21.65
N GLN A 92 -18.82 -28.40 21.52
CA GLN A 92 -18.57 -29.34 22.62
C GLN A 92 -17.74 -28.71 23.74
N GLY A 93 -16.77 -27.86 23.40
CA GLY A 93 -16.00 -27.10 24.38
C GLY A 93 -16.86 -26.13 25.19
N VAL A 94 -17.82 -25.46 24.55
CA VAL A 94 -18.81 -24.57 25.19
C VAL A 94 -19.67 -25.35 26.18
N ALA A 95 -20.18 -26.52 25.77
CA ALA A 95 -20.95 -27.41 26.64
C ALA A 95 -20.13 -27.82 27.88
N MET A 96 -18.89 -28.29 27.68
CA MET A 96 -18.01 -28.69 28.78
C MET A 96 -17.66 -27.52 29.71
N ALA A 97 -17.48 -26.31 29.16
CA ALA A 97 -17.24 -25.10 29.95
C ALA A 97 -18.44 -24.74 30.85
N SER A 98 -19.67 -24.91 30.36
CA SER A 98 -20.88 -24.67 31.18
C SER A 98 -20.99 -25.65 32.35
N ALA A 99 -20.62 -26.92 32.12
CA ALA A 99 -20.67 -27.99 33.12
C ALA A 99 -19.67 -27.80 34.28
N ILE A 100 -18.52 -27.15 34.02
CA ILE A 100 -17.53 -26.86 35.06
C ILE A 100 -17.80 -25.56 35.82
N LEU A 101 -18.43 -24.55 35.19
CA LEU A 101 -18.74 -23.28 35.84
C LEU A 101 -19.96 -23.37 36.76
N ARG A 102 -20.93 -24.24 36.45
CA ARG A 102 -22.12 -24.54 37.27
C ARG A 102 -22.97 -23.31 37.65
N SER A 103 -22.92 -22.24 36.87
CA SER A 103 -23.80 -21.06 37.03
C SER A 103 -25.10 -21.27 36.26
N HIS A 104 -26.24 -20.89 36.84
CA HIS A 104 -27.53 -20.93 36.15
C HIS A 104 -27.52 -20.12 34.83
N ILE A 105 -26.73 -19.04 34.79
CA ILE A 105 -26.53 -18.23 33.58
C ILE A 105 -25.76 -19.05 32.53
N ALA A 106 -24.65 -19.68 32.93
CA ALA A 106 -23.82 -20.47 32.02
C ALA A 106 -24.59 -21.68 31.44
N VAL A 107 -25.47 -22.31 32.23
CA VAL A 107 -26.32 -23.43 31.76
C VAL A 107 -27.37 -22.96 30.75
N LYS A 108 -28.04 -21.83 31.01
CA LYS A 108 -29.05 -21.30 30.07
C LYS A 108 -28.40 -20.84 28.77
N VAL A 109 -27.32 -20.06 28.89
CA VAL A 109 -26.63 -19.47 27.73
C VAL A 109 -25.92 -20.53 26.92
N SER A 110 -25.45 -21.64 27.51
CA SER A 110 -24.81 -22.71 26.73
C SER A 110 -25.77 -23.38 25.75
N VAL A 111 -27.05 -23.52 26.12
CA VAL A 111 -28.08 -24.04 25.21
C VAL A 111 -28.27 -23.09 24.02
N GLU A 112 -28.40 -21.79 24.27
CA GLU A 112 -28.55 -20.79 23.22
C GLU A 112 -27.32 -20.74 22.28
N ILE A 113 -26.11 -20.90 22.84
CA ILE A 113 -24.89 -21.01 22.04
C ILE A 113 -24.91 -22.27 21.18
N MET A 114 -25.21 -23.44 21.75
CA MET A 114 -25.26 -24.70 20.97
C MET A 114 -26.25 -24.63 19.81
N GLU A 115 -27.44 -24.06 20.01
CA GLU A 115 -28.41 -23.85 18.93
C GLU A 115 -27.85 -22.96 17.81
N ALA A 116 -27.12 -21.89 18.15
CA ALA A 116 -26.47 -21.04 17.17
C ALA A 116 -25.36 -21.78 16.38
N PHE A 117 -24.60 -22.67 17.02
CA PHE A 117 -23.61 -23.52 16.33
C PHE A 117 -24.27 -24.52 15.36
N VAL A 118 -25.39 -25.13 15.76
CA VAL A 118 -26.16 -26.04 14.91
C VAL A 118 -26.75 -25.31 13.72
N GLU A 119 -27.33 -24.14 13.92
CA GLU A 119 -27.88 -23.31 12.85
C GLU A 119 -26.80 -22.87 11.87
N MET A 120 -25.64 -22.42 12.36
CA MET A 120 -24.51 -22.03 11.51
C MET A 120 -24.03 -23.21 10.66
N ARG A 121 -23.97 -24.42 11.23
CA ARG A 121 -23.64 -25.64 10.48
C ARG A 121 -24.66 -25.92 9.38
N ARG A 122 -25.96 -25.78 9.65
CA ARG A 122 -27.02 -25.94 8.64
C ARG A 122 -26.89 -24.92 7.51
N ILE A 123 -26.62 -23.65 7.84
CA ILE A 123 -26.42 -22.59 6.84
C ILE A 123 -25.24 -22.92 5.94
N LEU A 124 -24.08 -23.27 6.50
CA LEU A 124 -22.88 -23.63 5.75
C LEU A 124 -23.10 -24.82 4.82
N MET A 125 -23.82 -25.85 5.29
CA MET A 125 -24.15 -27.02 4.47
C MET A 125 -25.16 -26.69 3.36
N SER A 126 -26.18 -25.88 3.64
CA SER A 126 -27.21 -25.51 2.66
C SER A 126 -26.70 -24.56 1.57
N ASN A 127 -25.73 -23.72 1.89
CA ASN A 127 -25.19 -22.69 1.01
C ASN A 127 -23.84 -23.05 0.38
N ALA A 128 -23.40 -24.31 0.45
CA ALA A 128 -22.13 -24.76 -0.13
C ALA A 128 -21.97 -24.38 -1.61
N SER A 129 -23.07 -24.39 -2.37
CA SER A 129 -23.10 -23.96 -3.78
C SER A 129 -22.92 -22.44 -3.97
N LEU A 130 -23.34 -21.63 -2.99
CA LEU A 130 -23.12 -20.17 -2.98
C LEU A 130 -21.67 -19.83 -2.61
N PHE A 131 -21.08 -20.54 -1.65
CA PHE A 131 -19.65 -20.39 -1.34
C PHE A 131 -18.77 -20.73 -2.54
N HIS A 132 -19.07 -21.81 -3.27
CA HIS A 132 -18.36 -22.14 -4.51
C HIS A 132 -18.47 -21.03 -5.59
N ARG A 133 -19.59 -20.30 -5.64
CA ARG A 133 -19.74 -19.13 -6.52
C ARG A 133 -18.94 -17.91 -6.02
N LEU A 134 -18.86 -17.69 -4.72
CA LEU A 134 -18.06 -16.61 -4.12
C LEU A 134 -16.56 -16.84 -4.32
N ASP A 135 -16.07 -18.06 -4.11
CA ASP A 135 -14.66 -18.43 -4.38
C ASP A 135 -14.29 -18.15 -5.85
N LYS A 136 -15.22 -18.42 -6.77
CA LYS A 136 -15.04 -18.12 -8.20
C LYS A 136 -15.02 -16.62 -8.50
N ILE A 137 -15.73 -15.81 -7.71
CA ILE A 137 -15.71 -14.35 -7.83
C ILE A 137 -14.40 -13.80 -7.25
N GLU A 138 -13.96 -14.24 -6.07
CA GLU A 138 -12.66 -13.87 -5.50
C GLU A 138 -11.51 -14.25 -6.42
N PHE A 139 -11.53 -15.46 -6.99
CA PHE A 139 -10.53 -15.90 -7.97
C PHE A 139 -10.52 -14.98 -9.21
N LYS A 140 -11.70 -14.63 -9.74
CA LYS A 140 -11.80 -13.66 -10.84
C LYS A 140 -11.32 -12.26 -10.46
N GLN A 141 -11.49 -11.85 -9.21
CA GLN A 141 -11.05 -10.54 -8.72
C GLN A 141 -9.53 -10.51 -8.53
N LEU A 142 -8.93 -11.60 -8.04
CA LEU A 142 -7.48 -11.79 -8.00
C LEU A 142 -6.87 -11.81 -9.41
N GLU A 143 -7.50 -12.53 -10.35
CA GLU A 143 -7.08 -12.56 -11.75
C GLU A 143 -7.22 -11.18 -12.41
N ALA A 144 -8.29 -10.43 -12.10
CA ALA A 144 -8.47 -9.07 -12.57
C ALA A 144 -7.41 -8.13 -11.99
N ASN A 145 -7.03 -8.27 -10.71
CA ASN A 145 -5.95 -7.48 -10.09
C ASN A 145 -4.59 -7.80 -10.70
N GLN A 146 -4.30 -9.07 -11.00
CA GLN A 146 -3.08 -9.46 -11.73
C GLN A 146 -3.05 -8.88 -13.14
N LYS A 147 -4.17 -8.93 -13.87
CA LYS A 147 -4.30 -8.27 -15.17
C LYS A 147 -4.17 -6.76 -15.05
N PHE A 148 -4.64 -6.15 -13.96
CA PHE A 148 -4.47 -4.73 -13.69
C PHE A 148 -2.99 -4.37 -13.49
N GLU A 149 -2.24 -5.17 -12.72
CA GLU A 149 -0.79 -5.02 -12.55
C GLU A 149 -0.03 -5.22 -13.88
N GLU A 150 -0.43 -6.18 -14.71
CA GLU A 150 0.14 -6.37 -16.04
C GLU A 150 -0.17 -5.19 -16.98
N ILE A 151 -1.40 -4.65 -16.93
CA ILE A 151 -1.78 -3.44 -17.67
C ILE A 151 -1.00 -2.23 -17.15
N PHE A 152 -0.82 -2.08 -15.85
CA PHE A 152 -0.01 -1.00 -15.27
C PHE A 152 1.45 -1.12 -15.67
N LYS A 153 2.03 -2.33 -15.66
CA LYS A 153 3.40 -2.56 -16.18
C LYS A 153 3.51 -2.29 -17.67
N ALA A 154 2.48 -2.64 -18.46
CA ALA A 154 2.43 -2.32 -19.88
C ALA A 154 2.32 -0.80 -20.12
N LEU A 155 1.50 -0.09 -19.33
CA LEU A 155 1.39 1.37 -19.35
C LEU A 155 2.67 2.07 -18.84
N GLU A 156 3.39 1.46 -17.90
CA GLU A 156 4.71 1.94 -17.47
C GLU A 156 5.78 1.73 -18.54
N SER A 157 5.71 0.63 -19.30
CA SER A 157 6.61 0.39 -20.43
C SER A 157 6.39 1.36 -21.60
N ASP A 158 5.23 2.02 -21.66
CA ASP A 158 4.89 3.00 -22.70
C ASP A 158 5.12 4.47 -22.26
N LYS A 159 5.63 4.71 -21.04
CA LYS A 159 5.94 6.07 -20.54
C LYS A 159 6.96 6.83 -21.40
N LEU A 160 7.78 6.10 -22.19
CA LEU A 160 8.74 6.68 -23.13
C LEU A 160 8.09 7.48 -24.27
N HIS A 161 6.78 7.29 -24.53
CA HIS A 161 6.02 8.01 -25.56
C HIS A 161 4.81 8.78 -24.99
N SER A 162 4.63 8.80 -23.67
CA SER A 162 3.51 9.51 -23.06
C SER A 162 3.74 11.02 -23.02
N GLU A 163 2.78 11.81 -23.49
CA GLU A 163 2.82 13.28 -23.46
C GLU A 163 2.73 13.85 -22.04
N LYS A 164 2.35 13.04 -21.05
CA LYS A 164 2.24 13.44 -19.65
C LYS A 164 2.34 12.24 -18.73
N GLY A 165 2.91 12.43 -17.55
CA GLY A 165 3.05 11.36 -16.58
C GLY A 165 3.45 11.84 -15.19
N ILE A 166 3.43 10.90 -14.24
CA ILE A 166 3.87 11.11 -12.86
C ILE A 166 4.94 10.07 -12.53
N PHE A 167 6.04 10.53 -11.95
CA PHE A 167 7.03 9.68 -11.30
C PHE A 167 6.78 9.70 -9.79
N TYR A 168 6.79 8.52 -9.17
CA TYR A 168 6.60 8.34 -7.74
C TYR A 168 7.95 8.30 -6.99
N SER A 169 7.90 8.48 -5.68
CA SER A 169 9.08 8.52 -4.80
C SER A 169 9.85 7.22 -4.92
N GLY A 170 11.16 7.33 -5.15
CA GLY A 170 12.05 6.18 -5.28
C GLY A 170 12.25 5.72 -6.73
N GLN A 171 11.46 6.21 -7.69
CA GLN A 171 11.66 5.98 -9.13
C GLN A 171 12.81 6.84 -9.69
N ILE A 172 13.96 6.84 -9.00
CA ILE A 172 15.13 7.67 -9.32
C ILE A 172 15.70 7.27 -10.68
N PHE A 173 15.91 5.97 -10.89
CA PHE A 173 16.49 5.48 -12.14
C PHE A 173 15.52 5.63 -13.31
N ASP A 174 14.23 5.35 -13.13
CA ASP A 174 13.24 5.46 -14.20
C ASP A 174 13.09 6.91 -14.68
N ALA A 175 13.03 7.87 -13.74
CA ALA A 175 12.99 9.30 -14.05
C ALA A 175 14.28 9.76 -14.75
N TYR A 176 15.43 9.28 -14.29
CA TYR A 176 16.72 9.55 -14.93
C TYR A 176 16.81 8.98 -16.35
N ALA A 177 16.34 7.75 -16.56
CA ALA A 177 16.33 7.09 -17.86
C ALA A 177 15.44 7.86 -18.85
N PHE A 178 14.24 8.24 -18.41
CA PHE A 178 13.31 9.05 -19.21
C PHE A 178 13.94 10.36 -19.69
N VAL A 179 14.51 11.18 -18.80
CA VAL A 179 15.15 12.44 -19.19
C VAL A 179 16.41 12.20 -20.03
N SER A 180 17.17 11.15 -19.73
CA SER A 180 18.35 10.78 -20.52
C SER A 180 17.99 10.44 -21.96
N ASP A 181 16.87 9.75 -22.19
CA ASP A 181 16.45 9.35 -23.53
C ASP A 181 15.95 10.55 -24.34
N ILE A 182 15.27 11.52 -23.70
CA ILE A 182 14.95 12.81 -24.33
C ILE A 182 16.23 13.51 -24.81
N ILE A 183 17.23 13.63 -23.93
CA ILE A 183 18.51 14.31 -24.24
C ILE A 183 19.29 13.59 -25.34
N ARG A 184 19.29 12.25 -25.36
CA ARG A 184 19.95 11.46 -26.42
C ARG A 184 19.28 11.60 -27.78
N ASN A 185 17.96 11.82 -27.78
CA ASN A 185 17.19 11.87 -29.02
C ASN A 185 17.25 13.23 -29.72
N ALA A 186 17.62 14.30 -29.01
CA ALA A 186 17.83 15.64 -29.57
C ALA A 186 18.78 15.64 -30.80
N LYS A 187 18.48 16.48 -31.80
CA LYS A 187 19.20 16.52 -33.08
C LYS A 187 19.98 17.81 -33.31
N ASN A 188 19.50 18.93 -32.78
CA ASN A 188 20.01 20.27 -33.06
C ASN A 188 20.35 21.02 -31.77
N SER A 189 19.41 21.12 -30.82
CA SER A 189 19.54 22.00 -29.66
C SER A 189 18.82 21.45 -28.43
N ILE A 190 19.38 21.77 -27.25
CA ILE A 190 18.77 21.52 -25.95
C ILE A 190 18.85 22.81 -25.13
N ILE A 191 17.70 23.32 -24.69
CA ILE A 191 17.64 24.46 -23.78
C ILE A 191 17.00 24.00 -22.47
N LEU A 192 17.74 24.14 -21.37
CA LEU A 192 17.28 23.78 -20.03
C LEU A 192 17.06 25.04 -19.20
N LEU A 193 15.84 25.20 -18.67
CA LEU A 193 15.52 26.17 -17.64
C LEU A 193 15.44 25.44 -16.31
N ASP A 194 16.42 25.63 -15.42
CA ASP A 194 16.42 25.06 -14.07
C ASP A 194 17.21 25.95 -13.09
N ASN A 195 16.57 26.29 -11.96
CA ASN A 195 17.14 27.16 -10.93
C ASN A 195 18.06 26.45 -9.93
N TYR A 196 18.22 25.12 -10.04
CA TYR A 196 18.97 24.32 -9.08
C TYR A 196 19.94 23.35 -9.77
N VAL A 197 20.74 23.85 -10.70
CA VAL A 197 21.70 23.08 -11.50
C VAL A 197 23.00 22.79 -10.72
N ASP A 198 23.47 21.54 -10.80
CA ASP A 198 24.78 21.10 -10.30
C ASP A 198 25.51 20.24 -11.36
N ASP A 199 26.64 19.62 -10.98
CA ASP A 199 27.47 18.78 -11.85
C ASP A 199 26.73 17.54 -12.38
N THR A 200 25.72 17.05 -11.65
CA THR A 200 24.91 15.91 -12.09
C THR A 200 24.08 16.27 -13.33
N VAL A 201 23.60 17.52 -13.40
CA VAL A 201 22.88 18.04 -14.56
C VAL A 201 23.81 18.21 -15.76
N LEU A 202 25.04 18.68 -15.55
CA LEU A 202 26.06 18.76 -16.63
C LEU A 202 26.36 17.37 -17.21
N THR A 203 26.53 16.38 -16.33
CA THR A 203 26.75 14.98 -16.71
C THR A 203 25.58 14.43 -17.52
N LEU A 204 24.35 14.77 -17.13
CA LEU A 204 23.14 14.36 -17.83
C LEU A 204 23.04 14.98 -19.24
N LEU A 205 23.27 16.29 -19.37
CA LEU A 205 23.32 16.99 -20.67
C LEU A 205 24.46 16.51 -21.57
N GLY A 206 25.51 15.94 -20.99
CA GLY A 206 26.61 15.33 -21.73
C GLY A 206 26.26 14.07 -22.51
N LYS A 207 25.06 13.51 -22.32
CA LYS A 207 24.59 12.35 -23.08
C LYS A 207 24.10 12.69 -24.50
N ARG A 208 23.97 13.99 -24.83
CA ARG A 208 23.62 14.45 -26.17
C ARG A 208 24.72 14.11 -27.18
N SER A 209 24.40 14.10 -28.47
CA SER A 209 25.41 14.02 -29.52
C SER A 209 26.31 15.27 -29.54
N ASN A 210 27.58 15.12 -29.94
CA ASN A 210 28.56 16.21 -29.91
C ASN A 210 28.17 17.43 -30.77
N ASP A 211 27.37 17.22 -31.80
CA ASP A 211 26.90 18.28 -32.72
C ASP A 211 25.66 19.03 -32.20
N VAL A 212 25.07 18.58 -31.08
CA VAL A 212 23.89 19.18 -30.46
C VAL A 212 24.32 20.27 -29.48
N THR A 213 23.78 21.48 -29.65
CA THR A 213 24.05 22.59 -28.72
C THR A 213 23.30 22.39 -27.41
N ALA A 214 23.86 22.89 -26.31
CA ALA A 214 23.19 22.86 -25.00
C ALA A 214 23.37 24.18 -24.26
N THR A 215 22.25 24.77 -23.85
CA THR A 215 22.22 26.03 -23.10
C THR A 215 21.42 25.84 -21.82
N ILE A 216 21.96 26.31 -20.70
CA ILE A 216 21.32 26.29 -19.38
C ILE A 216 20.96 27.71 -18.98
N TYR A 217 19.69 27.95 -18.71
CA TYR A 217 19.16 29.14 -18.08
C TYR A 217 18.88 28.87 -16.61
N THR A 218 19.48 29.69 -15.74
CA THR A 218 19.32 29.56 -14.29
C THR A 218 19.25 30.93 -13.62
N LYS A 219 18.52 31.05 -12.50
CA LYS A 219 18.36 32.31 -11.78
C LYS A 219 19.67 32.94 -11.33
N SER A 220 20.68 32.13 -11.00
CA SER A 220 21.98 32.64 -10.53
C SER A 220 23.09 31.62 -10.78
N ILE A 221 24.27 32.10 -11.19
CA ILE A 221 25.44 31.26 -11.40
C ILE A 221 26.37 31.40 -10.20
N SER A 222 26.45 30.36 -9.38
CA SER A 222 27.40 30.32 -8.25
C SER A 222 28.84 30.18 -8.75
N ASN A 223 29.81 30.59 -7.93
CA ASN A 223 31.23 30.39 -8.25
C ASN A 223 31.57 28.92 -8.49
N GLN A 224 30.94 28.02 -7.72
CA GLN A 224 31.12 26.58 -7.86
C GLN A 224 30.60 26.10 -9.22
N LEU A 225 29.36 26.42 -9.58
CA LEU A 225 28.75 26.03 -10.85
C LEU A 225 29.56 26.59 -12.04
N ARG A 226 30.07 27.82 -11.93
CA ARG A 226 30.94 28.41 -12.97
C ARG A 226 32.21 27.58 -13.17
N LEU A 227 32.86 27.15 -12.09
CA LEU A 227 34.06 26.31 -12.15
C LEU A 227 33.75 24.92 -12.72
N ASP A 228 32.60 24.34 -12.35
CA ASP A 228 32.17 23.03 -12.85
C ASP A 228 31.90 23.07 -14.35
N VAL A 229 31.21 24.10 -14.85
CA VAL A 229 31.00 24.32 -16.29
C VAL A 229 32.32 24.53 -17.04
N GLN A 230 33.24 25.33 -16.49
CA GLN A 230 34.57 25.54 -17.09
C GLN A 230 35.35 24.23 -17.19
N ARG A 231 35.34 23.42 -16.13
CA ARG A 231 36.00 22.11 -16.10
C ARG A 231 35.36 21.16 -17.10
N TYR A 232 34.03 21.08 -17.12
CA TYR A 232 33.29 20.24 -18.05
C TYR A 232 33.63 20.60 -19.51
N ASN A 233 33.55 21.89 -19.87
CA ASN A 233 33.81 22.39 -21.22
C ASN A 233 35.27 22.26 -21.67
N SER A 234 36.21 21.97 -20.76
CA SER A 234 37.61 21.68 -21.10
C SER A 234 37.81 20.29 -21.73
N GLN A 235 36.87 19.37 -21.51
CA GLN A 235 36.98 17.96 -21.90
C GLN A 235 35.79 17.48 -22.74
N TYR A 236 34.61 18.07 -22.56
CA TYR A 236 33.36 17.61 -23.16
C TYR A 236 32.71 18.69 -24.05
N PRO A 237 31.74 18.32 -24.91
CA PRO A 237 31.04 19.27 -25.77
C PRO A 237 30.48 20.44 -24.98
N ARG A 238 30.75 21.66 -25.47
CA ARG A 238 30.49 22.91 -24.73
C ARG A 238 29.01 23.03 -24.33
N ILE A 239 28.78 23.32 -23.06
CA ILE A 239 27.50 23.75 -22.50
C ILE A 239 27.60 25.25 -22.18
N GLU A 240 26.64 26.02 -22.68
CA GLU A 240 26.49 27.44 -22.37
C GLU A 240 25.61 27.61 -21.15
N ILE A 241 25.90 28.63 -20.34
CA ILE A 241 25.12 28.94 -19.13
C ILE A 241 24.85 30.43 -19.05
N GLU A 242 23.58 30.78 -18.89
CA GLU A 242 23.08 32.15 -18.88
C GLU A 242 22.19 32.41 -17.67
N ILE A 243 22.15 33.66 -17.24
CA ILE A 243 21.30 34.08 -16.12
C ILE A 243 19.91 34.43 -16.67
N PHE A 244 18.88 33.79 -16.11
CA PHE A 244 17.49 34.12 -16.40
C PHE A 244 16.67 33.97 -15.12
N SER A 245 16.18 35.08 -14.58
CA SER A 245 15.50 35.13 -13.29
C SER A 245 13.99 34.89 -13.35
N ASP A 246 13.40 34.98 -14.55
CA ASP A 246 11.96 35.15 -14.71
C ASP A 246 11.21 33.82 -14.87
N ALA A 247 11.93 32.69 -14.92
CA ALA A 247 11.36 31.36 -14.85
C ALA A 247 11.41 30.80 -13.42
N HIS A 248 10.25 30.43 -12.88
CA HIS A 248 10.14 29.64 -11.66
C HIS A 248 10.06 28.14 -11.94
N ASP A 249 9.33 27.76 -12.98
CA ASP A 249 9.15 26.39 -13.41
C ASP A 249 10.33 25.91 -14.25
N ARG A 250 10.43 24.59 -14.41
CA ARG A 250 11.56 23.96 -15.08
C ARG A 250 11.12 23.41 -16.41
N PHE A 251 11.84 23.80 -17.43
CA PHE A 251 11.52 23.47 -18.80
C PHE A 251 12.73 22.89 -19.50
N LEU A 252 12.49 21.90 -20.34
CA LEU A 252 13.47 21.33 -21.24
C LEU A 252 12.90 21.48 -22.65
N ILE A 253 13.55 22.31 -23.47
CA ILE A 253 13.19 22.54 -24.86
C ILE A 253 14.17 21.73 -25.73
N ILE A 254 13.63 20.96 -26.66
CA ILE A 254 14.40 20.10 -27.58
C ILE A 254 14.14 20.56 -29.01
N ASP A 255 15.22 20.77 -29.75
CA ASP A 255 15.23 21.08 -31.18
C ASP A 255 14.29 22.23 -31.56
N ASP A 256 14.13 23.21 -30.65
CA ASP A 256 13.25 24.37 -30.78
C ASP A 256 11.78 24.05 -31.12
N THR A 257 11.36 22.79 -30.91
CA THR A 257 10.07 22.25 -31.35
C THR A 257 9.31 21.53 -30.25
N GLU A 258 10.00 20.82 -29.36
CA GLU A 258 9.36 20.15 -28.23
C GLU A 258 9.63 20.88 -26.91
N LEU A 259 8.59 21.12 -26.12
CA LEU A 259 8.69 21.71 -24.78
C LEU A 259 8.26 20.68 -23.72
N TYR A 260 9.16 20.33 -22.80
CA TYR A 260 8.86 19.50 -21.64
C TYR A 260 8.83 20.35 -20.39
N HIS A 261 7.72 20.34 -19.67
CA HIS A 261 7.63 20.85 -18.31
C HIS A 261 7.94 19.72 -17.32
N ILE A 262 8.87 19.97 -16.40
CA ILE A 262 9.35 19.00 -15.41
C ILE A 262 9.12 19.55 -14.01
N GLY A 263 8.26 18.91 -13.22
CA GLY A 263 7.93 19.36 -11.87
C GLY A 263 9.05 19.23 -10.83
N ALA A 264 10.21 18.68 -11.21
CA ALA A 264 11.38 18.51 -10.36
C ALA A 264 12.64 19.04 -11.06
N SER A 265 13.61 19.49 -10.26
CA SER A 265 14.94 19.80 -10.78
C SER A 265 15.60 18.53 -11.31
N LEU A 266 16.38 18.68 -12.38
CA LEU A 266 17.06 17.54 -13.00
C LEU A 266 18.03 16.84 -12.04
N LYS A 267 18.56 17.54 -11.02
CA LYS A 267 19.37 16.93 -9.96
C LYS A 267 18.59 16.11 -8.92
N ASP A 268 17.26 16.24 -8.90
CA ASP A 268 16.37 15.66 -7.90
C ASP A 268 15.34 14.67 -8.49
N LEU A 269 15.53 14.25 -9.74
CA LEU A 269 14.65 13.31 -10.44
C LEU A 269 14.35 12.06 -9.60
N GLY A 270 13.06 11.79 -9.38
CA GLY A 270 12.54 10.60 -8.70
C GLY A 270 12.78 10.53 -7.18
N LYS A 271 13.43 11.53 -6.55
CA LYS A 271 13.59 11.59 -5.09
C LYS A 271 12.25 11.80 -4.37
N LYS A 272 11.36 12.58 -4.99
CA LYS A 272 9.99 12.86 -4.55
C LYS A 272 9.05 12.78 -5.75
N TRP A 273 7.74 12.78 -5.49
CA TRP A 273 6.74 12.72 -6.56
C TRP A 273 6.81 13.98 -7.40
N PHE A 274 6.83 13.82 -8.73
CA PHE A 274 6.75 14.94 -9.65
C PHE A 274 6.01 14.54 -10.92
N ALA A 275 5.32 15.52 -11.50
CA ALA A 275 4.68 15.37 -12.80
C ALA A 275 5.60 15.90 -13.91
N PHE A 276 5.46 15.34 -15.10
CA PHE A 276 6.00 15.91 -16.32
C PHE A 276 4.92 16.00 -17.39
N SER A 277 5.09 16.93 -18.32
CA SER A 277 4.21 17.06 -19.48
C SER A 277 5.00 17.61 -20.67
N ARG A 278 4.92 16.94 -21.82
CA ARG A 278 5.23 17.50 -23.13
C ARG A 278 4.09 18.43 -23.55
N MET A 279 4.43 19.63 -23.99
CA MET A 279 3.49 20.67 -24.37
C MET A 279 3.71 21.04 -25.83
N ASP A 280 2.64 20.96 -26.63
CA ASP A 280 2.63 21.40 -28.05
C ASP A 280 2.37 22.92 -28.16
N ILE A 281 2.99 23.70 -27.29
CA ILE A 281 2.87 25.17 -27.29
C ILE A 281 3.79 25.75 -28.36
N GLU A 282 3.46 26.92 -28.92
CA GLU A 282 4.34 27.73 -29.78
C GLU A 282 5.67 28.04 -29.04
N VAL A 283 6.64 27.11 -29.12
CA VAL A 283 8.01 27.24 -28.58
C VAL A 283 8.64 28.57 -29.00
N GLY A 284 8.28 29.07 -30.19
CA GLY A 284 8.68 30.37 -30.71
C GLY A 284 8.40 31.56 -29.76
N LYS A 285 7.31 31.56 -28.98
CA LYS A 285 7.05 32.64 -28.00
C LYS A 285 8.00 32.60 -26.81
N MET A 286 8.32 31.39 -26.32
CA MET A 286 9.30 31.21 -25.25
C MET A 286 10.70 31.57 -25.72
N LEU A 287 11.09 31.15 -26.92
CA LEU A 287 12.39 31.50 -27.50
C LEU A 287 12.54 33.01 -27.75
N GLN A 288 11.47 33.72 -28.10
CA GLN A 288 11.49 35.18 -28.21
C GLN A 288 11.75 35.87 -26.87
N ILE A 289 11.29 35.30 -25.75
CA ILE A 289 11.54 35.85 -24.42
C ILE A 289 12.98 35.58 -23.97
N LEU A 290 13.54 34.42 -24.35
CA LEU A 290 14.92 34.06 -23.99
C LEU A 290 15.98 34.82 -24.79
N ASN A 291 15.66 35.23 -26.02
CA ASN A 291 16.58 35.94 -26.93
C ASN A 291 16.52 37.48 -26.84
N ASN A 292 15.67 38.04 -25.97
CA ASN A 292 15.53 39.49 -25.72
C ASN A 292 16.19 39.89 -24.40
#